data_AF-A0A7W9LCX9-F1
#
_entry.id   AF-A0A7W9LCX9-F1
#
_cell.length_a   1.000
_cell.length_b   1.000
_cell.length_c   1.000
_cell.angle_alpha   90.00
_cell.angle_beta   90.00
_cell.angle_gamma   90.00
#
_symmetry.space_group_name_H-M   'P 1'
#
loop_
_entity.id
_entity.type
_entity.pdbx_description
1 polymer ?
#
loop_
_entity_poly.entity_id
_entity_poly.type
_entity_poly.pdbx_seq_one_letter_code
_entity_poly.pdbx_strand_id
1 'polypeptide(L)'
;MAFRNAVGGFIDNANPGGLSLTRNTAWRNGGTGFDLADADGTLTRNLAATNAKAVDLGSSSSGSGNSWDLGGTWDDSSLASTDPATLTGPRRADGSIPPSTFLRPKNGTDVGARL
;
A
#
# COMPACT_ATOMS: atom_id res chain seq x y z
N MET A 1 -5.62 1.17 2.29
CA MET A 1 -4.78 2.00 1.38
C MET A 1 -4.29 3.20 2.15
N ALA A 2 -3.05 3.62 1.94
CA ALA A 2 -2.47 4.84 2.49
C ALA A 2 -1.94 5.70 1.32
N PHE A 3 -2.42 6.94 1.18
CA PHE A 3 -2.04 7.76 0.05
C PHE A 3 -1.84 9.23 0.40
N ARG A 4 -0.82 9.84 -0.23
CA ARG A 4 -0.50 11.27 -0.09
C ARG A 4 -0.38 11.75 1.36
N ASN A 5 0.00 10.87 2.29
CA ASN A 5 0.37 11.30 3.62
C ASN A 5 1.66 12.12 3.55
N ALA A 6 1.79 13.12 4.42
CA ALA A 6 2.95 14.01 4.44
C ALA A 6 4.27 13.26 4.66
N VAL A 7 4.24 12.15 5.41
CA VAL A 7 5.42 11.35 5.77
C VAL A 7 5.15 9.88 5.43
N GLY A 8 4.59 9.11 6.36
CA GLY A 8 4.51 7.66 6.24
C GLY A 8 3.22 7.12 5.62
N GLY A 9 3.30 5.94 4.99
CA GLY A 9 2.14 5.12 4.63
C GLY A 9 1.70 4.25 5.81
N PHE A 10 2.17 2.99 5.83
CA PHE A 10 1.97 2.04 6.92
C PHE A 10 3.21 2.00 7.79
N ILE A 11 3.10 2.36 9.07
CA ILE A 11 4.23 2.56 9.99
C ILE A 11 4.01 1.69 11.23
N ASP A 12 5.03 0.95 11.66
CA ASP A 12 5.00 0.15 12.89
C ASP A 12 4.92 0.99 14.16
N ASN A 13 5.51 2.19 14.13
CA ASN A 13 5.59 3.15 15.21
C ASN A 13 6.15 2.51 16.49
N ALA A 14 7.31 1.84 16.35
CA ALA A 14 8.02 1.15 17.43
C ALA A 14 7.18 0.08 18.15
N ASN A 15 6.22 -0.53 17.45
CA ASN A 15 5.42 -1.61 18.00
C ASN A 15 6.30 -2.87 18.20
N PRO A 16 6.39 -3.42 19.43
CA PRO A 16 7.19 -4.61 19.70
C PRO A 16 6.55 -5.92 19.21
N GLY A 17 5.29 -5.88 18.77
CA GLY A 17 4.53 -7.04 18.31
C GLY A 17 4.69 -7.32 16.82
N GLY A 18 4.45 -8.56 16.42
CA GLY A 18 4.44 -8.95 15.01
C GLY A 18 3.26 -8.32 14.26
N LEU A 19 3.54 -7.65 13.15
CA LEU A 19 2.53 -7.00 12.31
C LEU A 19 2.31 -7.80 11.03
N SER A 20 1.06 -7.99 10.62
CA SER A 20 0.71 -8.63 9.34
C SER A 20 0.07 -7.63 8.39
N LEU A 21 0.72 -7.39 7.25
CA LEU A 21 0.24 -6.48 6.21
C LEU A 21 0.03 -7.27 4.93
N THR A 22 -1.24 -7.48 4.56
CA THR A 22 -1.61 -8.21 3.36
C THR A 22 -2.50 -7.36 2.48
N ARG A 23 -2.20 -7.30 1.18
CA ARG A 23 -3.03 -6.58 0.18
C ARG A 23 -3.25 -5.11 0.50
N ASN A 24 -2.18 -4.41 0.87
CA ASN A 24 -2.22 -2.97 1.08
C ASN A 24 -1.61 -2.23 -0.11
N THR A 25 -2.12 -1.03 -0.40
CA THR A 25 -1.46 -0.09 -1.33
C THR A 25 -1.00 1.15 -0.57
N ALA A 26 0.29 1.48 -0.69
CA ALA A 26 0.89 2.74 -0.25
C ALA A 26 1.28 3.55 -1.50
N TRP A 27 0.72 4.75 -1.67
CA TRP A 27 0.95 5.56 -2.87
C TRP A 27 1.24 7.04 -2.59
N ARG A 28 2.31 7.58 -3.18
CA ARG A 28 2.68 9.01 -3.07
C ARG A 28 2.77 9.55 -1.64
N ASN A 29 3.17 8.73 -0.68
CA ASN A 29 3.51 9.23 0.65
C ASN A 29 4.86 9.97 0.58
N GLY A 30 4.98 11.08 1.32
CA GLY A 30 6.18 11.93 1.31
C GLY A 30 7.45 11.27 1.89
N GLY A 31 7.29 10.14 2.56
CA GLY A 31 8.32 9.29 3.15
C GLY A 31 8.10 7.82 2.77
N THR A 32 8.32 6.91 3.72
CA THR A 32 8.27 5.46 3.48
C THR A 32 6.83 4.96 3.30
N GLY A 33 6.58 4.18 2.25
CA GLY A 33 5.28 3.56 1.98
C GLY A 33 4.92 2.50 3.02
N PHE A 34 5.88 1.62 3.35
CA PHE A 34 5.79 0.59 4.38
C PHE A 34 7.03 0.66 5.25
N ASP A 35 6.90 1.18 6.48
CA ASP A 35 7.97 1.31 7.45
C ASP A 35 7.69 0.36 8.63
N LEU A 36 8.41 -0.74 8.65
CA LEU A 36 8.40 -1.70 9.74
C LEU A 36 9.83 -1.91 10.23
N ALA A 37 10.65 -0.86 10.31
CA ALA A 37 12.05 -0.95 10.67
C ALA A 37 12.28 -1.42 12.12
N ASP A 38 11.33 -1.13 13.03
CA ASP A 38 11.39 -1.43 14.45
C ASP A 38 10.59 -2.70 14.83
N ALA A 39 9.83 -3.27 13.89
CA ALA A 39 9.00 -4.45 14.09
C ALA A 39 9.32 -5.60 13.11
N ASP A 40 9.07 -6.83 13.54
CA ASP A 40 9.14 -8.00 12.66
C ASP A 40 7.79 -8.21 11.96
N GLY A 41 7.70 -7.75 10.71
CA GLY A 41 6.48 -7.79 9.90
C GLY A 41 6.35 -9.04 9.02
N THR A 42 5.12 -9.49 8.76
CA THR A 42 4.79 -10.41 7.67
C THR A 42 4.03 -9.66 6.57
N LEU A 43 4.67 -9.40 5.44
CA LEU A 43 4.15 -8.56 4.36
C LEU A 43 3.89 -9.38 3.10
N THR A 44 2.62 -9.48 2.67
CA THR A 44 2.25 -10.29 1.50
C THR A 44 1.40 -9.50 0.49
N ARG A 45 1.83 -9.51 -0.77
CA ARG A 45 1.08 -8.92 -1.90
C ARG A 45 0.71 -7.44 -1.70
N ASN A 46 1.58 -6.67 -1.06
CA ASN A 46 1.43 -5.23 -0.93
C ASN A 46 1.97 -4.50 -2.16
N LEU A 47 1.45 -3.31 -2.42
CA LEU A 47 1.86 -2.42 -3.50
C LEU A 47 2.41 -1.13 -2.92
N ALA A 48 3.71 -0.88 -3.11
CA ALA A 48 4.32 0.42 -2.93
C ALA A 48 4.52 1.08 -4.31
N ALA A 49 3.90 2.24 -4.53
CA ALA A 49 3.99 2.97 -5.79
C ALA A 49 4.25 4.46 -5.55
N THR A 50 5.24 5.05 -6.22
CA THR A 50 5.54 6.50 -6.17
C THR A 50 5.71 7.07 -4.74
N ASN A 51 6.07 6.28 -3.73
CA ASN A 51 6.44 6.82 -2.40
C ASN A 51 7.89 7.35 -2.45
N ALA A 52 8.27 8.25 -1.54
CA ALA A 52 9.67 8.72 -1.47
C ALA A 52 10.64 7.57 -1.17
N LYS A 53 10.25 6.64 -0.29
CA LYS A 53 10.89 5.34 -0.10
C LYS A 53 9.81 4.25 -0.19
N ALA A 54 10.05 3.19 -0.95
CA ALA A 54 9.02 2.14 -1.14
C ALA A 54 8.75 1.38 0.15
N VAL A 55 9.81 0.90 0.79
CA VAL A 55 9.77 0.00 1.95
C VAL A 55 11.00 0.21 2.83
N ASP A 56 10.83 0.09 4.15
CA ASP A 56 11.88 -0.07 5.16
C ASP A 56 11.44 -1.20 6.10
N LEU A 57 12.24 -2.27 6.22
CA LEU A 57 11.84 -3.46 6.96
C LEU A 57 12.89 -3.84 8.01
N GLY A 58 12.42 -4.22 9.18
CA GLY A 58 13.23 -4.87 10.20
C GLY A 58 13.80 -6.20 9.69
N SER A 59 14.98 -6.56 10.19
CA SER A 59 15.77 -7.67 9.63
C SER A 59 15.11 -9.05 9.69
N SER A 60 14.16 -9.27 10.59
CA SER A 60 13.39 -10.52 10.68
C SER A 60 12.02 -10.44 10.00
N SER A 61 11.73 -9.35 9.27
CA SER A 61 10.53 -9.26 8.46
C SER A 61 10.53 -10.32 7.36
N SER A 62 9.33 -10.83 7.04
CA SER A 62 9.12 -11.91 6.09
C SER A 62 7.90 -11.65 5.20
N GLY A 63 7.63 -12.60 4.30
CA GLY A 63 6.52 -12.55 3.35
C GLY A 63 7.00 -12.44 1.90
N SER A 64 6.06 -12.34 0.95
CA SER A 64 6.40 -12.38 -0.47
C SER A 64 5.30 -11.83 -1.38
N GLY A 65 5.65 -11.67 -2.66
CA GLY A 65 4.75 -11.24 -3.71
C GLY A 65 4.37 -9.76 -3.61
N ASN A 66 5.10 -8.96 -2.84
CA ASN A 66 4.96 -7.52 -2.79
C ASN A 66 5.55 -6.87 -4.05
N SER A 67 5.19 -5.63 -4.34
CA SER A 67 5.69 -4.93 -5.53
C SER A 67 7.22 -4.83 -5.59
N TRP A 68 7.89 -4.74 -4.43
CA TRP A 68 9.35 -4.75 -4.32
C TRP A 68 9.98 -6.14 -4.49
N ASP A 69 9.20 -7.23 -4.34
CA ASP A 69 9.67 -8.59 -4.62
C ASP A 69 9.54 -8.92 -6.12
N LEU A 70 8.49 -8.39 -6.76
CA LEU A 70 8.16 -8.66 -8.17
C LEU A 70 9.03 -7.86 -9.15
N GLY A 71 9.69 -6.80 -8.69
CA GLY A 71 10.42 -5.87 -9.54
C GLY A 71 9.52 -5.05 -10.47
N GLY A 72 10.15 -4.38 -11.44
CA GLY A 72 9.48 -3.46 -12.36
C GLY A 72 9.24 -2.06 -11.79
N THR A 73 8.59 -1.22 -12.58
CA THR A 73 8.28 0.17 -12.21
C THR A 73 6.83 0.28 -11.76
N TRP A 74 6.64 0.68 -10.51
CA TRP A 74 5.33 0.95 -9.91
C TRP A 74 5.14 2.46 -9.73
N ASP A 75 4.72 3.13 -10.80
CA ASP A 75 4.41 4.55 -10.82
C ASP A 75 2.92 4.80 -11.14
N ASP A 76 2.54 6.06 -11.30
CA ASP A 76 1.16 6.42 -11.64
C ASP A 76 0.64 5.78 -12.94
N SER A 77 1.52 5.54 -13.93
CA SER A 77 1.13 4.92 -15.21
C SER A 77 0.83 3.42 -15.08
N SER A 78 1.38 2.79 -14.03
CA SER A 78 1.10 1.41 -13.65
C SER A 78 -0.27 1.21 -13.00
N LEU A 79 -0.97 2.31 -12.64
CA LEU A 79 -2.24 2.29 -11.92
C LEU A 79 -3.42 2.56 -12.85
N ALA A 80 -4.54 1.87 -12.61
CA ALA A 80 -5.76 2.02 -13.39
C ALA A 80 -6.45 3.38 -13.15
N SER A 81 -6.30 3.94 -11.96
CA SER A 81 -6.78 5.28 -11.60
C SER A 81 -5.98 5.85 -10.44
N THR A 82 -5.74 7.17 -10.47
CA THR A 82 -5.11 7.97 -9.39
C THR A 82 -6.04 9.09 -8.90
N ASP A 83 -7.32 9.02 -9.25
CA ASP A 83 -8.37 9.95 -8.83
C ASP A 83 -8.98 9.55 -7.46
N PRO A 84 -8.69 10.30 -6.38
CA PRO A 84 -9.19 9.98 -5.06
C PRO A 84 -10.68 10.31 -4.87
N ALA A 85 -11.31 11.04 -5.79
CA ALA A 85 -12.72 11.43 -5.66
C ALA A 85 -13.66 10.21 -5.52
N THR A 86 -13.23 9.06 -6.04
CA THR A 86 -13.93 7.77 -5.89
C THR A 86 -14.01 7.25 -4.44
N LEU A 87 -13.15 7.74 -3.55
CA LEU A 87 -13.10 7.34 -2.13
C LEU A 87 -13.73 8.36 -1.17
N THR A 88 -13.88 9.62 -1.58
CA THR A 88 -14.39 10.71 -0.72
C THR A 88 -15.86 11.03 -0.93
N GLY A 89 -16.52 10.33 -1.85
CA GLY A 89 -17.96 10.44 -2.10
C GLY A 89 -18.83 9.79 -1.01
N PRO A 90 -20.16 9.89 -1.14
CA PRO A 90 -21.09 9.23 -0.23
C PRO A 90 -20.91 7.70 -0.26
N ARG A 91 -21.11 7.07 0.89
CA ARG A 91 -21.27 5.62 0.99
C ARG A 91 -22.57 5.18 0.34
N ARG A 92 -22.70 3.89 0.05
CA ARG A 92 -23.97 3.30 -0.33
C ARG A 92 -24.98 3.35 0.82
N ALA A 93 -26.26 3.14 0.50
CA ALA A 93 -27.33 3.12 1.50
C ALA A 93 -27.12 2.05 2.60
N ASP A 94 -26.38 0.98 2.29
CA ASP A 94 -26.00 -0.08 3.25
C ASP A 94 -24.73 0.25 4.06
N GLY A 95 -24.13 1.43 3.88
CA GLY A 95 -22.89 1.87 4.53
C GLY A 95 -21.61 1.36 3.87
N SER A 96 -21.69 0.49 2.85
CA SER A 96 -20.52 -0.01 2.14
C SER A 96 -19.80 1.09 1.35
N ILE A 97 -18.48 0.93 1.22
CA ILE A 97 -17.66 1.80 0.36
C ILE A 97 -17.93 1.43 -1.10
N PRO A 98 -18.18 2.39 -2.01
CA PRO A 98 -18.26 2.11 -3.43
C PRO A 98 -16.97 1.45 -3.97
N PRO A 99 -17.05 0.41 -4.81
CA PRO A 99 -15.90 -0.20 -5.43
C PRO A 99 -15.28 0.81 -6.38
N SER A 100 -13.96 0.70 -6.53
CA SER A 100 -13.22 1.59 -7.41
C SER A 100 -12.01 0.88 -7.99
N THR A 101 -11.51 1.47 -9.08
CA THR A 101 -10.22 1.11 -9.68
C THR A 101 -9.07 1.95 -9.13
N PHE A 102 -9.35 2.82 -8.16
CA PHE A 102 -8.35 3.69 -7.55
C PHE A 102 -7.20 2.86 -6.99
N LEU A 103 -6.00 3.18 -7.46
CA LEU A 103 -4.73 2.54 -7.08
C LEU A 103 -4.66 1.02 -7.31
N ARG A 104 -5.45 0.48 -8.24
CA ARG A 104 -5.30 -0.91 -8.71
C ARG A 104 -4.24 -1.01 -9.81
N PRO A 105 -3.42 -2.07 -9.84
CA PRO A 105 -2.53 -2.35 -10.97
C PRO A 105 -3.29 -2.44 -12.29
N LYS A 106 -2.89 -1.64 -13.27
CA LYS A 106 -3.51 -1.59 -14.61
C LYS A 106 -3.33 -2.90 -15.39
N ASN A 107 -2.21 -3.58 -15.17
CA ASN A 107 -1.86 -4.85 -15.82
C ASN A 107 -2.51 -6.08 -15.16
N GLY A 108 -3.32 -5.88 -14.11
CA GLY A 108 -3.96 -6.97 -13.38
C GLY A 108 -3.04 -7.79 -12.47
N THR A 109 -1.78 -7.34 -12.25
CA THR A 109 -0.89 -8.00 -11.28
C THR A 109 -1.56 -8.04 -9.91
N ASP A 110 -1.38 -9.16 -9.24
CA ASP A 110 -2.17 -9.49 -8.08
C ASP A 110 -1.62 -8.93 -6.75
N VAL A 111 -1.41 -7.61 -6.71
CA VAL A 111 -0.84 -6.85 -5.59
C VAL A 111 -1.71 -5.65 -5.21
N GLY A 112 -1.55 -5.16 -3.99
CA GLY A 112 -2.24 -3.99 -3.50
C GLY A 112 -3.66 -4.26 -3.00
N ALA A 113 -4.32 -3.17 -2.61
CA ALA A 113 -5.68 -3.18 -2.10
C ALA A 113 -6.73 -3.52 -3.16
N ARG A 114 -7.82 -4.14 -2.69
CA ARG A 114 -8.99 -4.51 -3.48
C ARG A 114 -10.23 -3.94 -2.78
N LEU A 115 -10.92 -2.98 -3.39
CA LEU A 115 -12.25 -2.48 -2.98
C LEU A 115 -13.29 -2.75 -4.07
#